data_AF-A0A7S2F313-F1
#
_entry.id   AF-A0A7S2F313-F1
#
_cell.length_a   1.000
_cell.length_b   1.000
_cell.length_c   1.000
_cell.angle_alpha   90.00
_cell.angle_beta   90.00
_cell.angle_gamma   90.00
#
_symmetry.space_group_name_H-M   'P 1'
#
loop_
_entity.id
_entity.type
_entity.pdbx_description
1 polymer ?
#
loop_
_entity_poly.entity_id
_entity_poly.type
_entity_poly.pdbx_seq_one_letter_code
_entity_poly.pdbx_strand_id
1 'polypeptide(L)'
;AMRSDLQGESGPRVSLSWTSANPSFEAPYLVDGCEEESTGMPSPTLRIALACAQSLVYWQRFGVPLGLTAGSWYHALFQAYKNSESYFAPDYQKIVRKAFAEAVKVEGDGNDSDAEEAMLDVALQGDMVAMDDFSGDEDDEDGGDDDDDDDDDDD
;
A
#
# COMPACT_ATOMS: atom_id res chain seq x y z
N ALA A 1 -21.13 52.34 -13.57
CA ALA A 1 -20.50 51.32 -14.41
C ALA A 1 -19.56 50.49 -13.55
N MET A 2 -19.93 49.25 -13.23
CA MET A 2 -19.01 48.23 -12.71
C MET A 2 -19.35 46.93 -13.43
N ARG A 3 -18.32 46.36 -14.07
CA ARG A 3 -18.35 45.11 -14.86
C ARG A 3 -18.55 43.91 -13.92
N SER A 4 -19.55 43.06 -14.14
CA SER A 4 -19.57 41.88 -15.03
C SER A 4 -18.81 40.64 -14.50
N ASP A 5 -19.58 39.56 -14.36
CA ASP A 5 -19.23 38.17 -14.74
C ASP A 5 -18.46 37.25 -13.79
N LEU A 6 -19.19 36.68 -12.82
CA LEU A 6 -18.99 35.29 -12.38
C LEU A 6 -20.35 34.58 -12.18
N GLN A 7 -21.27 34.75 -13.15
CA GLN A 7 -22.35 33.78 -13.31
C GLN A 7 -21.77 32.60 -14.07
N GLY A 8 -21.55 31.49 -13.37
CA GLY A 8 -21.10 30.26 -14.01
C GLY A 8 -22.07 29.90 -15.13
N GLU A 9 -21.56 29.77 -16.35
CA GLU A 9 -22.36 29.43 -17.53
C GLU A 9 -23.15 28.14 -17.28
N SER A 10 -24.44 28.15 -17.63
CA SER A 10 -25.28 26.95 -17.61
C SER A 10 -24.97 26.10 -18.85
N GLY A 11 -24.00 25.21 -18.72
CA GLY A 11 -23.63 24.26 -19.76
C GLY A 11 -22.95 23.04 -19.14
N PRO A 12 -22.81 21.93 -19.90
CA PRO A 12 -22.13 20.74 -19.40
C PRO A 12 -20.66 21.08 -19.11
N ARG A 13 -20.25 20.91 -17.86
CA ARG A 13 -18.85 21.04 -17.46
C ARG A 13 -18.19 19.68 -17.61
N VAL A 14 -17.23 19.58 -18.53
CA VAL A 14 -16.46 18.36 -18.75
C VAL A 14 -15.03 18.63 -18.29
N SER A 15 -14.52 17.78 -17.40
CA SER A 15 -13.11 17.73 -17.01
C SER A 15 -12.55 16.39 -17.46
N LEU A 16 -11.44 16.42 -18.21
CA LEU A 16 -10.72 15.24 -18.64
C LEU A 16 -9.33 15.29 -18.02
N SER A 17 -8.99 14.27 -17.24
CA SER A 17 -7.65 14.05 -16.72
C SER A 17 -7.15 12.71 -17.26
N TRP A 18 -5.94 12.70 -17.79
CA TRP A 18 -5.26 11.51 -18.30
C TRP A 18 -3.98 11.29 -17.53
N THR A 19 -3.76 10.06 -17.10
CA THR A 19 -2.54 9.62 -16.42
C THR A 19 -2.10 8.32 -17.07
N SER A 20 -0.81 8.19 -17.35
CA SER A 20 -0.23 6.93 -17.81
C SER A 20 0.88 6.52 -16.86
N ALA A 21 0.80 5.31 -16.32
CA ALA A 21 1.90 4.69 -15.61
C ALA A 21 2.80 3.95 -16.61
N ASN A 22 4.11 4.03 -16.42
CA ASN A 22 5.05 3.18 -17.14
C ASN A 22 5.02 1.78 -16.50
N PRO A 23 4.62 0.71 -17.21
CA PRO A 23 4.55 -0.65 -16.66
C PRO A 23 5.90 -1.18 -16.15
N SER A 24 7.02 -0.59 -16.59
CA SER A 24 8.35 -0.96 -16.14
C SER A 24 8.72 -0.36 -14.77
N PHE A 25 7.96 0.61 -14.26
CA PHE A 25 8.26 1.30 -13.01
C PHE A 25 7.43 0.81 -11.83
N GLU A 26 6.24 0.25 -12.11
CA GLU A 26 5.35 -0.27 -11.08
C GLU A 26 4.72 -1.57 -11.58
N ALA A 27 4.86 -2.63 -10.78
CA ALA A 27 4.28 -3.92 -11.12
C ALA A 27 2.75 -3.82 -11.24
N PRO A 28 2.11 -4.62 -12.11
CA PRO A 28 0.65 -4.63 -12.23
C PRO A 28 0.00 -4.96 -10.89
N TYR A 29 -0.90 -4.09 -10.43
CA TYR A 29 -1.67 -4.35 -9.21
C TYR A 29 -2.70 -5.46 -9.39
N LEU A 30 -3.20 -5.63 -10.62
CA LEU A 30 -4.25 -6.56 -10.98
C LEU A 30 -3.68 -7.69 -11.82
N VAL A 31 -4.29 -8.87 -11.73
CA VAL A 31 -3.98 -10.00 -12.62
C VAL A 31 -4.46 -9.72 -14.04
N ASP A 32 -3.81 -10.32 -15.03
CA ASP A 32 -4.21 -10.22 -16.43
C ASP A 32 -5.66 -10.70 -16.64
N GLY A 33 -6.41 -9.99 -17.50
CA GLY A 33 -7.78 -10.36 -17.87
C GLY A 33 -8.86 -9.98 -16.84
N CYS A 34 -8.55 -9.12 -15.88
CA CYS A 34 -9.52 -8.55 -14.93
C CYS A 34 -10.38 -7.40 -15.52
N GLU A 35 -10.12 -7.02 -16.76
CA GLU A 35 -10.78 -5.94 -17.48
C GLU A 35 -12.10 -6.42 -18.10
N GLU A 36 -13.10 -5.53 -18.14
CA GLU A 36 -14.33 -5.81 -18.87
C GLU A 36 -14.05 -5.79 -20.39
N GLU A 37 -14.39 -6.88 -21.10
CA GLU A 37 -14.16 -7.00 -22.56
C GLU A 37 -14.69 -5.82 -23.37
N SER A 38 -15.79 -5.20 -22.91
CA SER A 38 -16.44 -4.10 -23.62
C SER A 38 -15.73 -2.76 -23.46
N THR A 39 -14.95 -2.56 -22.40
CA THR A 39 -14.32 -1.27 -22.08
C THR A 39 -12.80 -1.33 -22.00
N GLY A 40 -12.21 -2.53 -21.87
CA GLY A 40 -10.79 -2.71 -21.58
C GLY A 40 -10.40 -2.11 -20.23
N MET A 41 -11.37 -1.90 -19.32
CA MET A 41 -11.13 -1.31 -18.01
C MET A 41 -11.64 -2.24 -16.91
N PRO A 42 -11.00 -2.23 -15.72
CA PRO A 42 -11.54 -2.91 -14.56
C PRO A 42 -12.95 -2.42 -14.21
N SER A 43 -13.78 -3.32 -13.69
CA SER A 43 -15.14 -2.99 -13.25
C SER A 43 -15.12 -1.84 -12.21
N PRO A 44 -16.20 -1.04 -12.09
CA PRO A 44 -16.28 0.00 -11.07
C PRO A 44 -15.97 -0.52 -9.65
N THR A 45 -16.44 -1.72 -9.33
CA THR A 45 -16.16 -2.39 -8.05
C THR A 45 -14.67 -2.64 -7.85
N LEU A 46 -13.99 -3.17 -8.88
CA LEU A 46 -12.56 -3.45 -8.80
C LEU A 46 -11.73 -2.17 -8.70
N ARG A 47 -12.17 -1.09 -9.37
CA ARG A 47 -11.55 0.24 -9.24
C ARG A 47 -11.69 0.81 -7.83
N ILE A 48 -12.85 0.64 -7.20
CA ILE A 48 -13.07 1.05 -5.79
C ILE A 48 -12.18 0.21 -4.87
N ALA A 49 -12.13 -1.11 -5.05
CA ALA A 49 -11.26 -1.99 -4.28
C ALA A 49 -9.78 -1.59 -4.41
N LEU A 50 -9.33 -1.23 -5.62
CA LEU A 50 -7.97 -0.73 -5.86
C LEU A 50 -7.73 0.60 -5.13
N ALA A 51 -8.67 1.53 -5.16
CA ALA A 51 -8.55 2.78 -4.42
C ALA A 51 -8.48 2.53 -2.89
N CYS A 52 -9.24 1.58 -2.37
CA CYS A 52 -9.17 1.16 -0.97
C CYS A 52 -7.81 0.53 -0.63
N ALA A 53 -7.30 -0.37 -1.49
CA ALA A 53 -5.98 -0.97 -1.35
C ALA A 53 -4.87 0.09 -1.33
N GLN A 54 -4.89 1.04 -2.29
CA GLN A 54 -3.92 2.13 -2.33
C GLN A 54 -4.03 3.06 -1.11
N SER A 55 -5.24 3.32 -0.61
CA SER A 55 -5.44 4.10 0.61
C SER A 55 -4.82 3.41 1.84
N LEU A 56 -4.85 2.07 1.88
CA LEU A 56 -4.17 1.28 2.91
C LEU A 56 -2.65 1.30 2.71
N VAL A 57 -2.13 1.06 1.50
CA VAL A 57 -0.68 1.06 1.24
C VAL A 57 -0.04 2.40 1.60
N TYR A 58 -0.74 3.49 1.34
CA TYR A 58 -0.28 4.85 1.64
C TYR A 58 -0.99 5.45 2.86
N TRP A 59 -1.39 4.62 3.84
CA TRP A 59 -2.15 5.05 5.02
C TRP A 59 -1.52 6.23 5.76
N GLN A 60 -0.19 6.30 5.82
CA GLN A 60 0.55 7.40 6.45
C GLN A 60 0.37 8.74 5.74
N ARG A 61 -0.01 8.75 4.45
CA ARG A 61 -0.21 9.96 3.64
C ARG A 61 -1.64 10.48 3.69
N PHE A 62 -2.60 9.60 3.99
CA PHE A 62 -4.02 9.93 3.98
C PHE A 62 -4.55 10.03 5.41
N GLY A 63 -4.97 11.22 5.81
CA GLY A 63 -5.64 11.40 7.11
C GLY A 63 -6.97 10.63 7.17
N VAL A 64 -7.33 10.17 8.36
CA VAL A 64 -8.62 9.54 8.62
C VAL A 64 -9.73 10.58 8.45
N PRO A 65 -10.83 10.28 7.73
CA PRO A 65 -11.96 11.21 7.58
C PRO A 65 -12.54 11.66 8.93
N LEU A 66 -12.94 12.93 9.00
CA LEU A 66 -13.55 13.50 10.21
C LEU A 66 -14.78 12.68 10.64
N GLY A 67 -14.80 12.26 11.91
CA GLY A 67 -15.90 11.52 12.51
C GLY A 67 -15.77 9.99 12.43
N LEU A 68 -14.69 9.46 11.85
CA LEU A 68 -14.35 8.03 11.90
C LEU A 68 -13.16 7.80 12.82
N THR A 69 -13.10 6.62 13.44
CA THR A 69 -11.88 6.15 14.11
C THR A 69 -10.97 5.49 13.07
N ALA A 70 -9.65 5.61 13.26
CA ALA A 70 -8.65 5.05 12.36
C ALA A 70 -8.88 3.55 12.12
N GLY A 71 -9.10 2.76 13.19
CA GLY A 71 -9.46 1.34 13.08
C GLY A 71 -10.70 1.14 12.20
N SER A 72 -11.84 1.75 12.52
CA SER A 72 -13.08 1.56 11.75
C SER A 72 -12.92 1.91 10.26
N TRP A 73 -12.10 2.92 9.95
CA TRP A 73 -11.79 3.33 8.60
C TRP A 73 -10.95 2.28 7.86
N TYR A 74 -9.82 1.85 8.45
CA TYR A 74 -8.95 0.86 7.82
C TYR A 74 -9.63 -0.50 7.65
N HIS A 75 -10.45 -0.93 8.61
CA HIS A 75 -11.25 -2.16 8.45
C HIS A 75 -12.23 -2.07 7.29
N ALA A 76 -12.93 -0.93 7.14
CA ALA A 76 -13.85 -0.74 6.03
C ALA A 76 -13.13 -0.79 4.67
N LEU A 77 -11.95 -0.15 4.57
CA LEU A 77 -11.11 -0.22 3.37
C LEU A 77 -10.64 -1.65 3.09
N PHE A 78 -10.19 -2.37 4.13
CA PHE A 78 -9.67 -3.72 3.98
C PHE A 78 -10.78 -4.71 3.60
N GLN A 79 -11.98 -4.59 4.15
CA GLN A 79 -13.12 -5.42 3.73
C GLN A 79 -13.52 -5.16 2.27
N ALA A 80 -13.54 -3.90 1.83
CA ALA A 80 -13.83 -3.56 0.44
C ALA A 80 -12.81 -4.17 -0.52
N TYR A 81 -11.52 -4.16 -0.14
CA TYR A 81 -10.45 -4.84 -0.85
C TYR A 81 -10.61 -6.37 -0.82
N LYS A 82 -10.79 -6.99 0.35
CA LYS A 82 -10.86 -8.45 0.56
C LYS A 82 -11.92 -9.12 -0.31
N ASN A 83 -13.06 -8.44 -0.51
CA ASN A 83 -14.14 -8.92 -1.39
C ASN A 83 -13.73 -9.08 -2.87
N SER A 84 -12.66 -8.41 -3.31
CA SER A 84 -12.15 -8.46 -4.68
C SER A 84 -10.68 -8.93 -4.74
N GLU A 85 -10.15 -9.46 -3.64
CA GLU A 85 -8.72 -9.77 -3.49
C GLU A 85 -8.20 -10.73 -4.57
N SER A 86 -9.01 -11.70 -5.01
CA SER A 86 -8.60 -12.68 -6.02
C SER A 86 -8.23 -12.07 -7.38
N TYR A 87 -8.58 -10.80 -7.63
CA TYR A 87 -8.23 -10.07 -8.85
C TYR A 87 -6.91 -9.29 -8.75
N PHE A 88 -6.28 -9.25 -7.56
CA PHE A 88 -5.02 -8.56 -7.35
C PHE A 88 -3.84 -9.50 -7.51
N ALA A 89 -2.71 -8.96 -7.98
CA ALA A 89 -1.48 -9.72 -8.09
C ALA A 89 -1.02 -10.20 -6.69
N PRO A 90 -0.56 -11.46 -6.52
CA PRO A 90 -0.23 -12.02 -5.21
C PRO A 90 0.75 -11.17 -4.39
N ASP A 91 1.77 -10.60 -5.04
CA ASP A 91 2.74 -9.73 -4.36
C ASP A 91 2.10 -8.44 -3.86
N TYR A 92 1.17 -7.87 -4.63
CA TYR A 92 0.41 -6.71 -4.19
C TYR A 92 -0.54 -7.04 -3.04
N GLN A 93 -1.14 -8.23 -3.03
CA GLN A 93 -1.97 -8.68 -1.90
C GLN A 93 -1.17 -8.68 -0.58
N LYS A 94 0.07 -9.17 -0.61
CA LYS A 94 0.98 -9.16 0.55
C LYS A 94 1.25 -7.74 1.05
N ILE A 95 1.54 -6.82 0.13
CA ILE A 95 1.80 -5.41 0.45
C ILE A 95 0.59 -4.79 1.14
N VAL A 96 -0.61 -4.98 0.59
CA VAL A 96 -1.86 -4.42 1.15
C VAL A 96 -2.16 -4.99 2.54
N ARG A 97 -2.00 -6.30 2.73
CA ARG A 97 -2.21 -6.97 4.03
C ARG A 97 -1.23 -6.49 5.09
N LYS A 98 0.05 -6.39 4.74
CA LYS A 98 1.08 -5.83 5.64
C LYS A 98 0.75 -4.39 6.04
N ALA A 99 0.40 -3.55 5.06
CA ALA A 99 0.06 -2.15 5.31
C ALA A 99 -1.19 -2.01 6.20
N PHE A 100 -2.23 -2.81 5.98
CA PHE A 100 -3.41 -2.85 6.85
C PHE A 100 -3.04 -3.21 8.30
N ALA A 101 -2.26 -4.28 8.48
CA ALA A 101 -1.90 -4.75 9.81
C ALA A 101 -0.99 -3.74 10.54
N GLU A 102 -0.11 -3.04 9.83
CA GLU A 102 0.66 -1.91 10.38
C GLU A 102 -0.24 -0.72 10.76
N ALA A 103 -1.16 -0.32 9.88
CA ALA A 103 -2.06 0.80 10.12
C ALA A 103 -2.95 0.60 11.35
N VAL A 104 -3.47 -0.62 11.55
CA VAL A 104 -4.29 -0.98 12.73
C VAL A 104 -3.44 -1.05 14.01
N LYS A 105 -2.20 -1.57 13.92
CA LYS A 105 -1.28 -1.61 15.08
C LYS A 105 -0.87 -0.23 15.58
N VAL A 106 -0.57 0.70 14.68
CA VAL A 106 -0.11 2.05 15.04
C VAL A 106 -1.23 2.88 15.66
N GLU A 107 -2.45 2.73 15.17
CA GLU A 107 -3.59 3.57 15.57
C GLU A 107 -4.45 2.99 16.71
N GLY A 108 -4.12 1.78 17.17
CA GLY A 108 -4.62 1.24 18.43
C GLY A 108 -5.84 0.32 18.31
N ASP A 109 -5.58 -0.98 18.29
CA ASP A 109 -6.09 -1.93 19.28
C ASP A 109 -5.17 -3.15 19.26
N GLY A 110 -4.49 -3.45 20.37
CA GLY A 110 -3.42 -4.46 20.42
C GLY A 110 -3.90 -5.92 20.27
N ASN A 111 -5.17 -6.13 19.90
CA ASN A 111 -5.82 -7.43 19.87
C ASN A 111 -6.89 -7.48 18.76
N ASP A 112 -6.51 -7.10 17.54
CA ASP A 112 -7.38 -7.17 16.37
C ASP A 112 -7.17 -8.49 15.60
N SER A 113 -8.21 -9.33 15.57
CA SER A 113 -8.16 -10.65 14.92
C SER A 113 -7.98 -10.56 13.41
N ASP A 114 -8.50 -9.53 12.75
CA ASP A 114 -8.38 -9.37 11.30
C ASP A 114 -6.95 -8.96 10.94
N ALA A 115 -6.32 -8.11 11.77
CA ALA A 115 -4.92 -7.74 11.61
C ALA A 115 -3.99 -8.95 11.86
N GLU A 116 -4.29 -9.78 12.86
CA GLU A 116 -3.55 -11.02 13.11
C GLU A 116 -3.73 -12.05 11.97
N GLU A 117 -4.94 -12.24 11.45
CA GLU A 117 -5.20 -13.08 10.27
C GLU A 117 -4.40 -12.59 9.06
N ALA A 118 -4.41 -11.27 8.81
CA ALA A 118 -3.65 -10.68 7.71
C ALA A 118 -2.13 -10.90 7.87
N MET A 119 -1.59 -10.80 9.09
CA MET A 119 -0.18 -11.09 9.35
C MET A 119 0.16 -12.57 9.23
N LEU A 120 -0.71 -13.47 9.69
CA LEU A 120 -0.55 -14.91 9.55
C LEU A 120 -0.53 -15.32 8.07
N ASP A 121 -1.43 -14.76 7.26
CA ASP A 121 -1.47 -15.02 5.83
C ASP A 121 -0.18 -14.53 5.13
N VAL A 122 0.33 -13.36 5.52
CA VAL A 122 1.62 -12.86 5.01
C VAL A 122 2.77 -13.78 5.43
N ALA A 123 2.80 -14.23 6.69
CA ALA A 123 3.85 -15.13 7.19
C ALA A 123 3.82 -16.50 6.50
N LEU A 124 2.63 -17.06 6.24
CA LEU A 124 2.45 -18.32 5.53
C LEU A 124 2.84 -18.22 4.04
N GLN A 125 2.70 -17.05 3.43
CA GLN A 125 3.14 -16.80 2.06
C GLN A 125 4.61 -16.33 1.95
N GLY A 126 5.21 -15.92 3.08
CA GLY A 126 6.58 -15.42 3.19
C GLY A 126 7.64 -16.52 3.05
N ASP A 127 7.28 -17.79 3.23
CA ASP A 127 8.20 -18.94 3.10
C ASP A 127 8.61 -19.23 1.63
N MET A 128 8.17 -18.40 0.67
CA MET A 128 8.54 -18.52 -0.75
C MET A 128 9.20 -17.29 -1.38
N VAL A 129 9.29 -16.14 -0.72
CA VAL A 129 9.93 -14.95 -1.33
C VAL A 129 10.61 -14.10 -0.26
N ALA A 130 11.88 -14.40 -0.01
CA ALA A 130 12.82 -13.41 0.51
C ALA A 130 13.01 -12.35 -0.59
N MET A 131 12.10 -11.37 -0.65
CA MET A 131 12.35 -10.13 -1.38
C MET A 131 13.04 -9.19 -0.39
N ASP A 132 14.36 -9.36 -0.37
CA ASP A 132 15.32 -8.33 -0.06
C ASP A 132 15.04 -7.08 -0.93
N ASP A 133 15.34 -5.90 -0.39
CA ASP A 133 15.43 -4.60 -1.09
C ASP A 133 14.16 -3.72 -1.25
N PHE A 134 13.67 -3.19 -0.13
CA PHE A 134 13.21 -1.78 -0.09
C PHE A 134 13.58 -1.10 1.24
N SER A 135 14.81 -1.30 1.67
CA SER A 135 15.45 -0.44 2.66
C SER A 135 16.89 -0.24 2.21
N GLY A 136 17.18 1.00 1.81
CA GLY A 136 18.49 1.44 1.37
C GLY A 136 19.59 0.99 2.34
N ASP A 137 20.49 0.22 1.75
CA ASP A 137 21.84 -0.07 2.16
C ASP A 137 22.60 1.23 2.45
N GLU A 138 22.89 1.50 3.72
CA GLU A 138 24.00 2.34 4.16
C GLU A 138 24.74 1.56 5.26
N ASP A 139 25.62 0.66 4.81
CA ASP A 139 26.87 0.19 5.43
C ASP A 139 26.92 0.08 6.97
N ASP A 140 26.60 -1.13 7.47
CA ASP A 140 27.18 -1.69 8.69
C ASP A 140 28.60 -2.21 8.39
N GLU A 141 29.64 -1.40 8.67
CA GLU A 141 30.99 -1.90 8.94
C GLU A 141 31.39 -1.54 10.37
N ASP A 142 31.14 -2.45 11.32
CA ASP A 142 31.99 -2.60 12.50
C ASP A 142 32.03 -4.08 12.91
N GLY A 143 32.85 -4.84 12.17
CA GLY A 143 33.19 -6.20 12.50
C GLY A 143 34.18 -6.22 13.66
N GLY A 144 33.71 -6.66 14.82
CA GLY A 144 34.57 -7.04 15.93
C GLY A 144 35.39 -8.29 15.58
N ASP A 145 36.70 -8.17 15.69
CA ASP A 145 37.62 -9.29 15.93
C ASP A 145 38.29 -9.02 17.29
N ASP A 146 37.73 -9.66 18.32
CA ASP A 146 38.47 -10.01 19.53
C ASP A 146 39.14 -11.37 19.24
N ASP A 147 40.47 -11.41 19.22
CA ASP A 147 41.23 -12.55 19.75
C ASP A 147 42.70 -12.14 19.98
N ASP A 148 43.14 -12.41 21.21
CA ASP A 148 44.46 -12.21 21.80
C ASP A 148 45.60 -12.88 21.01
N ASP A 149 46.82 -12.32 21.08
CA ASP A 149 48.03 -13.07 21.43
C ASP A 149 49.28 -12.15 21.52
N ASP A 150 49.80 -12.08 22.74
CA ASP A 150 51.20 -12.00 23.21
C ASP A 150 52.37 -11.52 22.32
N ASP A 151 53.17 -10.67 22.99
CA ASP A 151 54.64 -10.66 23.08
C ASP A 151 55.54 -9.72 22.23
N ASP A 152 56.47 -9.13 22.99
CA ASP A 152 57.82 -8.62 22.71
C ASP A 152 58.06 -7.16 22.26
N ASP A 153 58.46 -6.36 23.27
CA ASP A 153 59.73 -5.60 23.40
C ASP A 153 60.24 -4.70 22.25
N ASP A 154 60.50 -3.43 22.56
CA ASP A 154 61.88 -2.90 22.56
C ASP A 154 61.98 -1.45 23.08
N ASP A 155 62.92 -1.28 24.01
CA ASP A 155 63.60 -0.04 24.44
C ASP A 155 65.02 -0.06 23.86
#